data_AF-A0A183EWH0-F1
#
_entry.id   AF-A0A183EWH0-F1
#
_cell.length_a   1.000
_cell.length_b   1.000
_cell.length_c   1.000
_cell.angle_alpha   90.00
_cell.angle_beta   90.00
_cell.angle_gamma   90.00
#
_symmetry.space_group_name_H-M   'P 1'
#
loop_
_entity.id
_entity.type
_entity.pdbx_description
1 polymer ?
#
loop_
_entity_poly.entity_id
_entity_poly.type
_entity_poly.pdbx_seq_one_letter_code
_entity_poly.pdbx_strand_id
1 'polypeptide(L)'
;MHEGAAKKFVIPSRDDDLLEENDDFYTIAIRPELDEIISKVFQLRHDIDAGRWSRIIDRFDHLFFTIKAFSEGEPWRLRAQLVSVLNSGFLTVEELLPMLTSEAEAEIAQDLNTEREMHVRALLMYIYLLCRLAVLFEKECANR
;
A
#
# COMPACT_ATOMS: atom_id res chain seq x y z
N MET A 1 -9.23 -3.78 -27.05
CA MET A 1 -8.50 -2.99 -26.05
C MET A 1 -8.06 -3.97 -24.99
N HIS A 2 -6.78 -4.31 -24.92
CA HIS A 2 -6.28 -5.13 -23.82
C HIS A 2 -6.28 -4.25 -22.57
N GLU A 3 -7.21 -4.50 -21.65
CA GLU A 3 -6.98 -4.14 -20.24
C GLU A 3 -5.67 -4.83 -19.86
N GLY A 4 -4.59 -4.06 -19.74
CA GLY A 4 -3.31 -4.59 -19.32
C GLY A 4 -3.49 -5.24 -17.96
N ALA A 5 -3.09 -6.51 -17.83
CA ALA A 5 -3.11 -7.21 -16.55
C ALA A 5 -2.46 -6.31 -15.48
N ALA A 6 -3.11 -6.21 -14.32
CA ALA A 6 -2.62 -5.38 -13.23
C ALA A 6 -1.19 -5.82 -12.86
N LYS A 7 -0.21 -4.89 -12.99
CA LYS A 7 1.20 -5.21 -12.74
C LYS A 7 1.38 -5.78 -11.33
N LYS A 8 2.16 -6.86 -11.24
CA LYS A 8 2.43 -7.54 -9.97
C LYS A 8 3.25 -6.63 -9.06
N PHE A 9 2.83 -6.49 -7.81
CA PHE A 9 3.63 -5.80 -6.80
C PHE A 9 4.55 -6.80 -6.10
N VAL A 10 5.83 -6.49 -6.05
CA VAL A 10 6.84 -7.20 -5.25
C VAL A 10 7.49 -6.15 -4.36
N ILE A 11 7.72 -6.49 -3.08
CA ILE A 11 8.41 -5.59 -2.16
C ILE A 11 9.81 -5.32 -2.74
N PRO A 12 10.14 -4.07 -3.07
CA PRO A 12 11.40 -3.74 -3.74
C PRO A 12 12.58 -3.90 -2.79
N SER A 13 13.78 -4.11 -3.34
CA SER A 13 15.01 -4.12 -2.55
C SER A 13 15.45 -2.70 -2.20
N ARG A 14 15.18 -1.74 -3.09
CA ARG A 14 15.44 -0.31 -2.91
C ARG A 14 14.21 0.50 -3.31
N ASP A 15 13.95 1.62 -2.64
CA ASP A 15 12.79 2.46 -2.97
C ASP A 15 12.81 2.99 -4.40
N ASP A 16 13.99 3.14 -4.98
CA ASP A 16 14.16 3.65 -6.34
C ASP A 16 13.76 2.60 -7.38
N ASP A 17 13.73 1.31 -7.03
CA ASP A 17 13.23 0.24 -7.91
C ASP A 17 11.75 0.49 -8.29
N LEU A 18 10.97 1.14 -7.41
CA LEU A 18 9.58 1.49 -7.69
C LEU A 18 9.46 2.74 -8.59
N LEU A 19 10.52 3.50 -8.79
CA LEU A 19 10.54 4.68 -9.66
C LEU A 19 11.11 4.41 -11.05
N GLU A 20 11.74 3.25 -11.25
CA GLU A 20 12.32 2.84 -12.54
C GLU A 20 11.26 2.11 -13.36
N GLU A 21 10.91 2.64 -14.53
CA GLU A 21 9.90 2.03 -15.42
C GLU A 21 10.22 0.56 -15.69
N ASN A 22 9.23 -0.29 -15.46
CA ASN A 22 9.35 -1.74 -15.59
C ASN A 22 8.03 -2.31 -16.12
N ASP A 23 8.10 -3.17 -17.14
CA ASP A 23 6.91 -3.75 -17.78
C ASP A 23 6.31 -4.91 -16.99
N ASP A 24 7.15 -5.65 -16.25
CA ASP A 24 6.77 -6.86 -15.52
C ASP A 24 6.23 -6.56 -14.12
N PHE A 25 6.70 -5.48 -13.49
CA PHE A 25 6.42 -5.14 -12.09
C PHE A 25 5.82 -3.75 -11.90
N TYR A 26 5.08 -3.62 -10.80
CA TYR A 26 4.48 -2.36 -10.40
C TYR A 26 5.53 -1.27 -10.21
N THR A 27 5.24 -0.10 -10.77
CA THR A 27 6.03 1.12 -10.65
C THR A 27 5.10 2.29 -10.33
N ILE A 28 5.64 3.27 -9.62
CA ILE A 28 4.95 4.51 -9.26
C ILE A 28 4.64 5.27 -10.55
N ALA A 29 3.37 5.59 -10.77
CA ALA A 29 2.92 6.25 -11.99
C ALA A 29 2.80 7.77 -11.83
N ILE A 30 2.71 8.27 -10.59
CA ILE A 30 2.46 9.69 -10.32
C ILE A 30 3.55 10.33 -9.48
N ARG A 31 3.61 11.66 -9.50
CA ARG A 31 4.37 12.48 -8.56
C ARG A 31 3.42 13.52 -7.97
N PRO A 32 2.74 13.17 -6.85
CA PRO A 32 1.65 13.98 -6.34
C PRO A 32 2.15 15.23 -5.61
N GLU A 33 1.30 16.25 -5.56
CA GLU A 33 1.51 17.42 -4.71
C GLU A 33 1.12 17.12 -3.25
N LEU A 34 1.56 17.96 -2.31
CA LEU A 34 1.31 17.76 -0.87
C LEU A 34 -0.19 17.67 -0.55
N ASP A 35 -1.01 18.54 -1.13
CA ASP A 35 -2.46 18.54 -0.88
C ASP A 35 -3.14 17.27 -1.38
N GLU A 36 -2.65 16.67 -2.47
CA GLU A 36 -3.11 15.38 -2.98
C GLU A 36 -2.75 14.27 -2.01
N ILE A 37 -1.51 14.26 -1.49
CA ILE A 37 -1.06 13.30 -0.48
C ILE A 37 -1.96 13.37 0.76
N ILE A 38 -2.20 14.57 1.29
CA ILE A 38 -3.06 14.80 2.46
C ILE A 38 -4.46 14.23 2.21
N SER A 39 -5.07 14.63 1.08
CA SER A 39 -6.39 14.17 0.68
C SER A 39 -6.49 12.64 0.60
N LYS A 40 -5.48 11.98 0.02
CA LYS A 40 -5.47 10.52 -0.13
C LYS A 40 -5.24 9.75 1.17
N VAL A 41 -4.45 10.29 2.10
CA VAL A 41 -4.32 9.70 3.45
C VAL A 41 -5.66 9.73 4.19
N PHE A 42 -6.40 10.84 4.11
CA PHE A 42 -7.74 10.93 4.71
C PHE A 42 -8.76 10.02 4.04
N GLN A 43 -8.73 9.90 2.71
CA GLN A 43 -9.58 8.96 1.99
C GLN A 43 -9.29 7.51 2.40
N LEU A 44 -8.01 7.13 2.56
CA LEU A 44 -7.65 5.79 3.01
C LEU A 44 -8.21 5.47 4.39
N ARG A 45 -8.16 6.44 5.33
CA ARG A 45 -8.78 6.28 6.65
C ARG A 45 -10.26 5.92 6.53
N HIS A 46 -11.00 6.69 5.75
CA HIS A 46 -12.43 6.45 5.53
C HIS A 46 -12.70 5.07 4.92
N ASP A 47 -11.84 4.61 4.01
CA ASP A 47 -11.99 3.28 3.41
C ASP A 47 -11.72 2.17 4.41
N ILE A 48 -10.69 2.29 5.24
CA ILE A 48 -10.39 1.32 6.30
C ILE A 48 -11.52 1.27 7.33
N ASP A 49 -12.03 2.42 7.77
CA ASP A 49 -13.17 2.50 8.70
C ASP A 49 -14.44 1.83 8.11
N ALA A 50 -14.53 1.72 6.78
CA ALA A 50 -15.60 1.05 6.07
C ALA A 50 -15.26 -0.38 5.61
N GLY A 51 -14.17 -0.98 6.10
CA GLY A 51 -13.74 -2.35 5.77
C GLY A 51 -13.12 -2.52 4.38
N ARG A 52 -12.89 -1.43 3.64
CA ARG A 52 -12.36 -1.43 2.27
C ARG A 52 -10.85 -1.25 2.24
N TRP A 53 -10.11 -2.00 3.06
CA TRP A 53 -8.66 -1.84 3.23
C TRP A 53 -7.87 -2.06 1.91
N SER A 54 -8.37 -2.90 0.99
CA SER A 54 -7.75 -3.17 -0.32
C SER A 54 -7.63 -1.93 -1.21
N ARG A 55 -8.39 -0.86 -0.90
CA ARG A 55 -8.29 0.47 -1.52
C ARG A 55 -6.93 1.16 -1.33
N ILE A 56 -6.05 0.58 -0.53
CA ILE A 56 -4.63 0.95 -0.49
C ILE A 56 -3.97 0.87 -1.87
N ILE A 57 -4.38 -0.07 -2.74
CA ILE A 57 -3.83 -0.22 -4.10
C ILE A 57 -4.00 1.08 -4.90
N ASP A 58 -5.18 1.69 -4.84
CA ASP A 58 -5.50 2.92 -5.58
C ASP A 58 -4.74 4.15 -5.05
N ARG A 59 -4.22 4.07 -3.82
CA ARG A 59 -3.64 5.20 -3.08
C ARG A 59 -2.13 5.04 -2.91
N PHE A 60 -1.58 3.87 -3.24
CA PHE A 60 -0.23 3.48 -2.89
C PHE A 60 0.82 4.52 -3.27
N ASP A 61 0.76 5.08 -4.48
CA ASP A 61 1.73 6.08 -4.93
C ASP A 61 1.77 7.31 -4.01
N HIS A 62 0.61 7.82 -3.58
CA HIS A 62 0.53 8.96 -2.67
C HIS A 62 1.10 8.60 -1.29
N LEU A 63 0.83 7.39 -0.81
CA LEU A 63 1.32 6.91 0.48
C LEU A 63 2.83 6.67 0.44
N PHE A 64 3.35 6.17 -0.68
CA PHE A 64 4.78 6.02 -0.94
C PHE A 64 5.49 7.36 -0.78
N PHE A 65 4.94 8.44 -1.35
CA PHE A 65 5.51 9.80 -1.17
C PHE A 65 5.33 10.38 0.23
N THR A 66 4.37 9.89 1.03
CA THR A 66 4.27 10.26 2.45
C THR A 66 5.46 9.74 3.26
N ILE A 67 6.04 8.61 2.84
CA ILE A 67 7.15 7.92 3.52
C ILE A 67 8.52 8.23 2.87
N LYS A 68 8.57 8.44 1.55
CA LYS A 68 9.79 8.81 0.84
C LYS A 68 10.25 10.21 1.27
N ALA A 69 11.57 10.44 1.23
CA ALA A 69 12.29 11.63 1.71
C ALA A 69 11.92 12.97 1.05
N PHE A 70 10.84 13.04 0.26
CA PHE A 70 10.23 14.29 -0.21
C PHE A 70 9.77 15.20 0.95
N SER A 71 9.84 14.71 2.18
CA SER A 71 9.34 15.31 3.41
C SER A 71 10.43 15.59 4.46
N GLU A 72 11.71 15.70 4.09
CA GLU A 72 12.71 16.28 5.02
C GLU A 72 12.30 17.72 5.37
N GLY A 73 11.73 17.90 6.57
CA GLY A 73 11.14 19.16 7.04
C GLY A 73 9.62 19.22 7.10
N GLU A 74 8.90 18.24 6.54
CA GLU A 74 7.44 18.15 6.65
C GLU A 74 7.02 17.48 7.98
N PRO A 75 5.94 17.94 8.64
CA PRO A 75 5.66 17.54 10.00
C PRO A 75 5.26 16.05 10.11
N TRP A 76 5.82 15.39 11.12
CA TRP A 76 5.38 14.08 11.63
C TRP A 76 3.86 13.94 11.81
N ARG A 77 3.11 15.05 11.84
CA ARG A 77 1.64 15.07 11.81
C ARG A 77 1.05 14.23 10.67
N LEU A 78 1.56 14.33 9.45
CA LEU A 78 1.03 13.54 8.31
C LEU A 78 1.41 12.07 8.44
N ARG A 79 2.67 11.79 8.82
CA ARG A 79 3.14 10.43 9.08
C ARG A 79 2.38 9.78 10.24
N ALA A 80 2.01 10.53 11.28
CA ALA A 80 1.20 10.04 12.40
C ALA A 80 -0.21 9.64 11.96
N GLN A 81 -0.81 10.38 11.01
CA GLN A 81 -2.07 9.96 10.40
C GLN A 81 -1.88 8.65 9.65
N LEU A 82 -0.83 8.54 8.85
CA LEU A 82 -0.50 7.30 8.14
C LEU A 82 -0.26 6.13 9.10
N VAL A 83 0.48 6.32 10.20
CA VAL A 83 0.72 5.30 11.23
C VAL A 83 -0.60 4.78 11.79
N SER A 84 -1.49 5.70 12.17
CA SER A 84 -2.80 5.34 12.72
C SER A 84 -3.62 4.53 11.71
N VAL A 85 -3.65 4.97 10.45
CA VAL A 85 -4.38 4.29 9.38
C VAL A 85 -3.78 2.91 9.11
N LEU A 86 -2.45 2.82 9.01
CA LEU A 86 -1.73 1.56 8.80
C LEU A 86 -1.87 0.60 10.00
N ASN A 87 -2.00 1.09 11.22
CA ASN A 87 -2.26 0.21 12.35
C ASN A 87 -3.69 -0.37 12.29
N SER A 88 -4.69 0.46 11.99
CA SER A 88 -6.10 0.03 11.91
C SER A 88 -6.34 -1.00 10.82
N GLY A 89 -5.82 -0.81 9.61
CA GLY A 89 -6.02 -1.78 8.52
C GLY A 89 -5.17 -3.04 8.63
N PHE A 90 -4.14 -3.09 9.48
CA PHE A 90 -3.40 -4.34 9.71
C PHE A 90 -4.24 -5.34 10.52
N LEU A 91 -5.08 -4.83 11.41
CA LEU A 91 -5.99 -5.65 12.22
C LEU A 91 -7.01 -6.41 11.36
N THR A 92 -7.28 -5.95 10.13
CA THR A 92 -8.23 -6.61 9.22
C THR A 92 -7.58 -7.73 8.39
N VAL A 93 -6.27 -7.99 8.55
CA VAL A 93 -5.59 -9.07 7.82
C VAL A 93 -6.12 -10.46 8.22
N GLU A 94 -6.55 -10.64 9.47
CA GLU A 94 -7.18 -11.90 9.93
C GLU A 94 -8.44 -12.24 9.12
N GLU A 95 -9.16 -11.23 8.64
CA GLU A 95 -10.37 -11.40 7.82
C GLU A 95 -10.07 -12.03 6.44
N LEU A 96 -8.81 -12.04 6.02
CA LEU A 96 -8.36 -12.62 4.75
C LEU A 96 -8.05 -14.12 4.86
N LEU A 97 -7.83 -14.65 6.06
CA LEU A 97 -7.45 -16.04 6.26
C LEU A 97 -8.46 -17.04 5.69
N PRO A 98 -9.79 -16.84 5.82
CA PRO A 98 -10.77 -17.75 5.22
C PRO A 98 -10.70 -17.75 3.69
N MET A 99 -10.44 -16.60 3.07
CA MET A 99 -10.34 -16.47 1.62
C MET A 99 -9.05 -17.13 1.08
N LEU A 100 -7.96 -17.04 1.83
CA LEU A 100 -6.67 -17.64 1.45
C LEU A 100 -6.65 -19.16 1.64
N THR A 101 -7.50 -19.71 2.52
CA THR A 101 -7.54 -21.14 2.86
C THR A 101 -8.71 -21.89 2.23
N SER A 102 -9.67 -21.21 1.60
CA SER A 102 -10.81 -21.87 0.98
C SER A 102 -10.40 -22.71 -0.25
N GLU A 103 -10.91 -23.92 -0.35
CA GLU A 103 -10.86 -24.70 -1.60
C GLU A 103 -12.13 -24.38 -2.40
N ALA A 104 -11.98 -23.98 -3.65
CA ALA A 104 -13.08 -23.56 -4.51
C ALA A 104 -13.32 -24.56 -5.64
N GLU A 105 -14.59 -24.74 -6.00
CA GLU A 105 -14.97 -25.46 -7.22
C GLU A 105 -14.51 -24.71 -8.48
N ALA A 106 -14.22 -25.44 -9.56
CA ALA A 106 -13.49 -24.94 -10.72
C ALA A 106 -14.08 -23.68 -11.41
N GLU A 107 -15.40 -23.50 -11.38
CA GLU A 107 -16.07 -22.33 -11.98
C GLU A 107 -15.98 -21.06 -11.11
N ILE A 108 -15.95 -21.20 -9.79
CA ILE A 108 -15.83 -20.07 -8.84
C ILE A 108 -14.34 -19.74 -8.59
N ALA A 109 -13.44 -20.67 -8.91
CA ALA A 109 -12.01 -20.55 -8.68
C ALA A 109 -11.37 -19.36 -9.42
N GLN A 110 -11.85 -18.98 -10.62
CA GLN A 110 -11.26 -17.87 -11.37
C GLN A 110 -11.53 -16.50 -10.71
N ASP A 111 -12.77 -16.26 -10.28
CA ASP A 111 -13.15 -15.02 -9.60
C ASP A 111 -12.45 -14.93 -8.24
N LEU A 112 -12.41 -16.04 -7.49
CA LEU A 112 -11.69 -16.12 -6.23
C LEU A 112 -10.18 -15.92 -6.38
N ASN A 113 -9.57 -16.40 -7.46
CA ASN A 113 -8.15 -16.17 -7.71
C ASN A 113 -7.86 -14.70 -8.00
N THR A 114 -8.71 -14.02 -8.77
CA THR A 114 -8.59 -12.59 -9.04
C THR A 114 -8.70 -11.77 -7.75
N GLU A 115 -9.68 -12.12 -6.90
CA GLU A 115 -9.86 -11.49 -5.59
C GLU A 115 -8.64 -11.72 -4.69
N ARG A 116 -8.13 -12.96 -4.62
CA ARG A 116 -6.90 -13.30 -3.87
C ARG A 116 -5.69 -12.52 -4.35
N GLU A 117 -5.49 -12.40 -5.66
CA GLU A 117 -4.36 -11.65 -6.24
C GLU A 117 -4.43 -10.17 -5.85
N MET A 118 -5.62 -9.57 -5.88
CA MET A 118 -5.84 -8.20 -5.39
C MET A 118 -5.49 -8.09 -3.91
N HIS A 119 -5.97 -9.00 -3.05
CA HIS A 119 -5.69 -8.94 -1.62
C HIS A 119 -4.21 -9.18 -1.30
N VAL A 120 -3.54 -10.11 -1.98
CA VAL A 120 -2.09 -10.32 -1.84
C VAL A 120 -1.34 -9.05 -2.24
N ARG A 121 -1.73 -8.41 -3.35
CA ARG A 121 -1.12 -7.15 -3.79
C ARG A 121 -1.31 -6.05 -2.75
N ALA A 122 -2.53 -5.87 -2.25
CA ALA A 122 -2.82 -4.89 -1.21
C ALA A 122 -2.00 -5.15 0.06
N LEU A 123 -1.89 -6.41 0.50
CA LEU A 123 -1.12 -6.80 1.67
C LEU A 123 0.38 -6.51 1.49
N LEU A 124 0.96 -6.83 0.34
CA LEU A 124 2.38 -6.55 0.07
C LEU A 124 2.68 -5.05 0.06
N MET A 125 1.80 -4.24 -0.55
CA MET A 125 1.87 -2.78 -0.50
C MET A 125 1.79 -2.26 0.94
N TYR A 126 0.90 -2.84 1.74
CA TYR A 126 0.73 -2.51 3.15
C TYR A 126 1.99 -2.78 3.97
N ILE A 127 2.54 -4.00 3.84
CA ILE A 127 3.76 -4.44 4.51
C ILE A 127 4.94 -3.55 4.12
N TYR A 128 5.07 -3.22 2.83
CA TYR A 128 6.09 -2.29 2.37
C TYR A 128 6.02 -0.95 3.12
N LEU A 129 4.83 -0.32 3.19
CA LEU A 129 4.68 0.96 3.91
C LEU A 129 5.03 0.84 5.40
N LEU A 130 4.63 -0.26 6.06
CA LEU A 130 4.98 -0.52 7.47
C LEU A 130 6.50 -0.66 7.66
N CYS A 131 7.17 -1.43 6.81
CA CYS A 131 8.63 -1.58 6.85
C CYS A 131 9.34 -0.25 6.65
N ARG A 132 8.87 0.56 5.69
CA ARG A 132 9.46 1.88 5.44
C ARG A 132 9.24 2.86 6.58
N LEU A 133 8.08 2.80 7.23
CA LEU A 133 7.79 3.58 8.43
C LEU A 133 8.74 3.19 9.59
N ALA A 134 9.02 1.91 9.78
CA ALA A 134 9.99 1.45 10.79
C ALA A 134 11.39 2.03 10.54
N VAL A 135 11.87 1.99 9.29
CA VAL A 135 13.16 2.60 8.90
C VAL A 135 13.19 4.11 9.17
N LEU A 136 12.09 4.82 8.96
CA LEU A 136 12.00 6.25 9.31
C LEU A 136 12.14 6.47 10.82
N PHE A 137 11.46 5.66 11.65
CA PHE A 137 11.61 5.76 13.10
C PHE A 137 13.05 5.49 13.56
N GLU A 138 13.72 4.49 12.99
CA GLU A 138 15.13 4.21 13.30
C GLU A 138 16.04 5.40 13.01
N LYS A 139 15.90 6.02 11.83
CA LYS A 139 16.67 7.21 11.45
C LYS A 139 16.42 8.38 12.39
N GLU A 140 15.17 8.61 12.77
CA GLU A 140 14.78 9.73 13.64
C GLU A 140 15.24 9.52 15.08
N CYS A 141 15.28 8.27 15.56
CA CYS A 141 15.91 7.93 16.83
C CYS A 141 17.43 8.15 16.80
N ALA A 142 18.11 7.84 15.69
CA ALA A 142 19.56 8.02 15.56
C ALA A 142 20.00 9.48 15.40
N ASN A 143 19.11 10.36 14.94
CA ASN A 143 19.38 11.80 14.76
C ASN A 143 19.12 12.64 16.03
N ARG A 144 18.74 12.03 17.15
CA ARG A 144 18.54 12.67 18.46
C ARG A 144 19.68 12.35 19.42
#